data_AF-A0A524PAX9-F1
#
_entry.id   AF-A0A524PAX9-F1
#
_cell.length_a   1.000
_cell.length_b   1.000
_cell.length_c   1.000
_cell.angle_alpha   90.00
_cell.angle_beta   90.00
_cell.angle_gamma   90.00
#
_symmetry.space_group_name_H-M   'P 1'
#
loop_
_entity.id
_entity.type
_entity.pdbx_description
1 polymer ?
#
loop_
_entity_poly.entity_id
_entity_poly.type
_entity_poly.pdbx_seq_one_letter_code
_entity_poly.pdbx_strand_id
1 'polypeptide(L)' 'MPATKRATVYLDAPLHRALRLKAAETDASISDLVNEAIRQSLADDAEDLEAFRVRAKEPRLAFESVVRDMKRRGKL' A
#
# COMPACT_ATOMS: atom_id res chain seq x y z
N MET A 1 23.94 -7.57 7.03
CA MET A 1 23.19 -7.39 5.77
C MET A 1 22.24 -8.57 5.66
N PRO A 2 20.90 -8.40 5.68
CA PRO A 2 20.04 -9.51 5.29
C PRO A 2 20.50 -9.93 3.88
N ALA A 3 20.74 -11.22 3.68
CA ALA A 3 21.32 -11.71 2.43
C ALA A 3 20.39 -11.34 1.27
N THR A 4 20.87 -10.50 0.36
CA THR A 4 20.14 -10.16 -0.87
C THR A 4 20.08 -11.39 -1.75
N LYS A 5 18.88 -11.73 -2.23
CA LYS A 5 18.68 -12.83 -3.19
C LYS A 5 18.46 -12.23 -4.57
N ARG A 6 19.23 -12.70 -5.56
CA ARG A 6 19.07 -12.28 -6.95
C ARG A 6 17.75 -12.82 -7.50
N ALA A 7 16.94 -11.95 -8.06
CA ALA A 7 15.73 -12.30 -8.82
C ALA A 7 15.80 -11.67 -10.22
N THR A 8 15.15 -12.30 -11.18
CA THR A 8 14.99 -11.78 -12.55
C THR A 8 13.51 -11.53 -12.78
N VAL A 9 13.15 -10.30 -13.13
CA VAL A 9 11.76 -9.88 -13.40
C VAL A 9 11.72 -9.17 -14.74
N TYR A 10 10.59 -9.31 -15.44
CA TYR A 10 10.32 -8.52 -16.64
C TYR A 10 9.58 -7.24 -16.23
N LEU A 11 10.04 -6.10 -16.75
CA LEU A 11 9.40 -4.81 -16.57
C LEU A 11 8.92 -4.31 -17.93
N ASP A 12 7.73 -3.73 -17.96
CA ASP A 12 7.24 -3.06 -19.17
C ASP A 12 8.22 -1.97 -19.58
N ALA A 13 8.47 -1.83 -20.88
CA ALA A 13 9.40 -0.85 -21.42
C ALA A 13 9.18 0.60 -20.90
N PRO A 14 7.95 1.14 -20.84
CA PRO A 14 7.72 2.47 -20.27
C PRO A 14 8.03 2.53 -18.77
N LEU A 15 7.72 1.48 -18.00
CA LEU A 15 7.98 1.42 -16.56
C LEU A 15 9.48 1.39 -16.27
N HIS A 16 10.23 0.53 -16.99
CA HIS A 16 11.68 0.48 -16.87
C HIS A 16 12.33 1.83 -17.20
N ARG A 17 11.84 2.55 -18.22
CA ARG A 17 12.31 3.91 -18.55
C ARG A 17 12.07 4.89 -17.41
N ALA A 18 10.88 4.88 -16.82
CA ALA A 18 10.54 5.75 -15.69
C ALA A 18 11.41 5.43 -14.46
N LEU A 19 11.60 4.15 -14.14
CA LEU A 19 12.47 3.70 -13.05
C LEU A 19 13.91 4.15 -13.25
N ARG A 20 14.44 4.07 -14.48
CA ARG A 20 15.80 4.52 -14.79
C ARG A 20 15.98 6.02 -14.57
N LEU A 21 14.99 6.83 -14.93
CA LEU A 21 15.02 8.28 -14.69
C LEU A 21 14.97 8.59 -13.20
N LYS A 22 14.04 7.95 -12.46
CA LYS A 22 13.92 8.13 -11.02
C LYS A 22 15.20 7.71 -10.28
N ALA A 23 15.80 6.58 -10.66
CA ALA A 23 17.06 6.10 -10.10
C ALA A 23 18.19 7.13 -10.23
N ALA A 24 18.30 7.78 -11.40
CA ALA A 24 19.28 8.82 -11.64
C ALA A 24 18.99 10.10 -10.85
N GLU A 25 17.71 10.48 -10.70
CA GLU A 25 17.28 11.63 -9.91
C GLU A 25 17.52 11.44 -8.40
N THR A 26 17.33 10.23 -7.89
CA THR A 26 17.40 9.92 -6.44
C THR A 26 18.75 9.35 -5.99
N ASP A 27 19.74 9.27 -6.88
CA ASP A 27 21.03 8.60 -6.63
C ASP A 27 20.87 7.19 -6.02
N ALA A 28 19.92 6.42 -6.56
CA ALA A 28 19.57 5.08 -6.07
C ALA A 28 19.60 4.06 -7.19
N SER A 29 19.77 2.77 -6.88
CA SER A 29 19.69 1.73 -7.90
C SER A 29 18.23 1.39 -8.23
N ILE A 30 17.98 0.86 -9.43
CA ILE A 30 16.65 0.33 -9.80
C ILE A 30 16.22 -0.77 -8.82
N SER A 31 17.17 -1.58 -8.33
CA SER A 31 16.88 -2.64 -7.37
C SER A 31 16.42 -2.06 -6.03
N ASP A 32 17.01 -0.96 -5.56
CA ASP A 32 16.58 -0.30 -4.34
C ASP A 32 15.17 0.29 -4.48
N LEU A 33 14.90 0.95 -5.61
CA LEU A 33 13.56 1.48 -5.90
C LEU A 33 12.49 0.39 -5.96
N VAL A 34 12.80 -0.74 -6.59
CA VAL A 34 11.88 -1.88 -6.67
C VAL A 34 11.66 -2.52 -5.30
N ASN A 35 12.73 -2.74 -4.53
CA ASN A 35 12.63 -3.28 -3.18
C ASN A 35 11.80 -2.38 -2.27
N GLU A 36 11.97 -1.07 -2.40
CA GLU A 36 11.21 -0.10 -1.61
C GLU A 36 9.74 -0.08 -1.97
N ALA A 37 9.40 -0.05 -3.27
CA ALA A 37 8.02 -0.14 -3.72
C ALA A 37 7.33 -1.44 -3.24
N ILE A 38 8.04 -2.58 -3.26
CA ILE A 38 7.51 -3.86 -2.75
C ILE A 38 7.29 -3.79 -1.24
N ARG A 39 8.24 -3.24 -0.47
CA ARG A 39 8.08 -3.09 0.98
C ARG A 39 6.88 -2.23 1.34
N GLN A 40 6.71 -1.11 0.63
CA GLN A 40 5.57 -0.20 0.84
C GLN A 40 4.25 -0.93 0.54
N SER A 41 4.13 -1.57 -0.62
CA SER A 41 2.92 -2.34 -0.98
C SER A 41 2.58 -3.43 0.05
N LEU A 42 3.59 -4.13 0.58
CA LEU A 42 3.36 -5.17 1.60
C LEU A 42 3.03 -4.57 2.98
N ALA A 43 3.54 -3.38 3.30
CA ALA A 43 3.21 -2.68 4.53
C ALA A 43 1.76 -2.20 4.50
N ASP A 44 1.32 -1.62 3.39
CA ASP A 44 -0.08 -1.19 3.18
C ASP A 44 -1.05 -2.37 3.36
N ASP A 45 -0.75 -3.53 2.74
CA ASP A 45 -1.54 -4.75 2.91
C ASP A 45 -1.57 -5.23 4.38
N ALA A 46 -0.45 -5.11 5.09
CA ALA A 46 -0.36 -5.51 6.49
C ALA A 46 -1.19 -4.59 7.40
N GLU A 47 -1.22 -3.29 7.13
CA GLU A 47 -2.05 -2.31 7.83
C GLU A 47 -3.53 -2.60 7.64
N ASP A 48 -3.96 -2.91 6.40
CA ASP A 48 -5.33 -3.30 6.09
C ASP A 48 -5.75 -4.56 6.85
N LEU A 49 -4.92 -5.60 6.82
CA LEU A 49 -5.18 -6.85 7.55
C LEU A 49 -5.29 -6.62 9.06
N GLU A 50 -4.45 -5.75 9.62
CA GLU A 50 -4.51 -5.42 11.04
C GLU A 50 -5.78 -4.63 11.38
N ALA A 51 -6.19 -3.67 10.53
CA ALA A 51 -7.46 -2.97 10.69
C ALA A 51 -8.64 -3.94 10.70
N PHE A 52 -8.65 -4.96 9.83
CA PHE A 52 -9.67 -6.01 9.87
C PHE A 52 -9.65 -6.82 11.17
N ARG A 53 -8.47 -7.17 11.70
CA ARG A 53 -8.35 -7.92 12.96
C ARG A 53 -8.85 -7.12 14.16
N VAL A 54 -8.43 -5.86 14.28
CA VAL A 54 -8.87 -4.96 15.36
C VAL A 54 -10.40 -4.81 15.34
N ARG A 55 -10.97 -4.72 14.15
CA ARG A 55 -12.41 -4.48 13.93
C ARG A 55 -13.24 -5.76 13.85
N ALA A 56 -12.63 -6.94 13.99
CA ALA A 56 -13.32 -8.22 13.84
C ALA A 56 -14.49 -8.42 14.82
N LYS A 57 -14.45 -7.73 15.98
CA LYS A 57 -15.50 -7.78 17.01
C LYS A 57 -16.50 -6.62 16.92
N GLU A 58 -16.35 -5.70 15.97
CA GLU A 58 -17.31 -4.62 15.78
C GLU A 58 -18.69 -5.20 15.40
N PRO A 59 -19.78 -4.71 16.01
CA PRO A 59 -21.11 -5.15 15.64
C PRO A 59 -21.45 -4.68 14.22
N ARG A 60 -22.23 -5.49 13.49
CA ARG A 60 -22.80 -5.05 12.23
C ARG A 60 -23.83 -3.95 12.50
N LEU A 61 -23.75 -2.86 11.76
CA LEU A 61 -24.70 -1.75 11.86
C LEU A 61 -25.67 -1.79 10.69
N ALA A 62 -26.95 -1.56 10.95
CA ALA A 62 -27.92 -1.34 9.89
C ALA A 62 -27.62 -0.01 9.19
N PHE A 63 -27.63 -0.01 7.86
CA PHE A 63 -27.32 1.18 7.06
C PHE A 63 -28.18 2.40 7.45
N GLU A 64 -29.48 2.19 7.68
CA GLU A 64 -30.39 3.27 8.09
C GLU A 64 -29.97 3.92 9.42
N SER A 65 -29.52 3.11 10.39
CA SER A 65 -29.04 3.61 11.69
C SER A 65 -27.80 4.48 11.52
N VAL A 66 -26.88 4.10 10.63
CA VAL A 66 -25.68 4.88 10.31
C VAL A 66 -26.04 6.21 9.65
N VAL A 67 -26.92 6.20 8.64
CA VAL A 67 -27.35 7.42 7.94
C VAL A 67 -28.04 8.40 8.88
N ARG A 68 -28.89 7.90 9.78
CA ARG A 68 -29.60 8.72 10.77
C ARG A 68 -28.64 9.39 11.76
N ASP A 69 -27.63 8.65 12.23
CA ASP A 69 -26.59 9.16 13.11
C ASP A 69 -25.70 10.20 12.41
N MET A 70 -25.30 9.96 11.16
CA MET A 70 -24.50 10.90 10.37
C MET A 70 -25.22 12.24 10.11
N LYS A 71 -26.51 12.21 9.74
CA LYS A 71 -27.33 13.43 9.61
C LYS A 71 -27.42 14.20 10.92
N ARG A 72 -27.60 13.51 12.05
CA ARG A 72 -27.62 14.13 13.39
C ARG A 72 -26.30 14.82 13.72
N ARG A 73 -25.18 14.25 13.28
CA ARG A 73 -23.82 14.81 13.48
C ARG A 73 -23.45 15.88 12.45
N GLY A 74 -24.34 16.23 11.51
CA GLY A 74 -24.07 17.20 10.45
C GLY A 74 -22.98 16.76 9.46
N LYS A 75 -22.75 15.44 9.35
CA LYS A 75 -21.76 14.85 8.43
C LYS A 75 -22.39 14.40 7.10
N LEU A 76 -23.69 14.63 6.95
CA LEU A 76 -24.55 14.40 5.78
C LEU A 76 -25.57 15.52 5.67
#